data_AF-A0A7W6E984-F1
#
_entry.id   AF-A0A7W6E984-F1
#
_cell.length_a   1.000
_cell.length_b   1.000
_cell.length_c   1.000
_cell.angle_alpha   90.00
_cell.angle_beta   90.00
_cell.angle_gamma   90.00
#
_symmetry.space_group_name_H-M   'P 1'
#
loop_
_entity.id
_entity.type
_entity.pdbx_description
1 polymer ?
#
loop_
_entity_poly.entity_id
_entity_poly.type
_entity_poly.pdbx_seq_one_letter_code
_entity_poly.pdbx_strand_id
1 'polypeptide(L)' 'MPFRLQPTHYGTEPFYGCGAFKRTDVARMAKRSAQIKGSFIPSTDDHPAMREIFVAFAIEA' A
#
# COMPACT_ATOMS: atom_id res chain seq x y z
N MET A 1 -4.07 -18.13 5.76
CA MET A 1 -2.97 -17.70 4.86
C MET A 1 -3.07 -16.18 4.71
N PRO A 2 -1.99 -15.41 4.87
CA PRO A 2 -2.03 -13.95 4.73
C PRO A 2 -2.25 -13.56 3.26
N PHE A 3 -2.99 -12.48 3.02
CA PHE A 3 -3.12 -11.90 1.69
C PHE A 3 -1.86 -11.08 1.37
N ARG A 4 -1.17 -11.45 0.29
CA ARG A 4 -0.05 -10.69 -0.26
C ARG A 4 -0.59 -9.54 -1.09
N LEU A 5 -0.26 -8.33 -0.70
CA LEU A 5 -0.53 -7.12 -1.49
C LEU A 5 0.80 -6.59 -1.98
N GLN A 6 0.86 -6.16 -3.25
CA GLN A 6 1.99 -5.39 -3.76
C GLN A 6 1.46 -3.99 -4.08
N PRO A 7 1.47 -3.06 -3.10
CA PRO A 7 1.33 -1.66 -3.42
C PRO A 7 2.41 -1.27 -4.44
N THR A 8 2.03 -0.48 -5.44
CA THR A 8 3.00 0.10 -6.37
C THR A 8 4.07 0.85 -5.60
N HIS A 9 5.32 0.83 -6.07
CA HIS A 9 6.38 1.60 -5.44
C HIS A 9 6.11 3.11 -5.53
N TYR A 10 6.54 3.86 -4.51
CA TYR A 10 6.33 5.31 -4.53
C TYR A 10 7.09 5.94 -5.71
N GLY A 11 6.40 6.75 -6.53
CA GLY A 11 7.02 7.40 -7.68
C GLY A 11 7.12 6.53 -8.95
N THR A 12 6.68 5.27 -8.92
CA THR A 12 6.63 4.41 -10.10
C THR A 12 5.25 4.32 -10.74
N GLU A 13 4.30 5.17 -10.33
CA GLU A 13 2.93 5.20 -10.84
C GLU A 13 2.84 5.28 -12.38
N PRO A 14 3.71 6.05 -13.09
CA PRO A 14 3.68 6.12 -14.55
C PRO A 14 3.99 4.79 -15.26
N PHE A 15 4.71 3.87 -14.61
CA PHE A 15 5.11 2.59 -15.20
C PHE A 15 3.96 1.57 -15.24
N TYR A 16 2.87 1.80 -14.51
CA TYR A 16 1.68 0.95 -14.51
C TYR A 16 0.67 1.33 -15.62
N GLY A 17 0.96 2.38 -16.39
CA GLY A 17 0.08 2.92 -17.43
C GLY A 17 -0.64 4.19 -16.98
N CYS A 18 -0.86 5.11 -17.92
CA CYS A 18 -1.41 6.43 -17.65
C CYS A 18 -2.78 6.34 -16.95
N GLY A 19 -2.87 6.84 -15.72
CA GLY A 19 -4.10 6.88 -14.94
C GLY A 19 -4.55 5.53 -14.36
N ALA A 20 -3.81 4.44 -14.60
CA ALA A 20 -4.11 3.12 -14.05
C ALA A 20 -3.90 3.07 -12.53
N PHE A 21 -2.97 3.88 -12.02
CA PHE A 21 -2.66 3.93 -10.60
C PHE A 21 -2.28 5.35 -10.18
N LYS A 22 -2.85 5.82 -9.08
CA LYS A 22 -2.50 7.12 -8.45
C LYS A 22 -2.06 6.89 -7.02
N ARG A 23 -1.26 7.81 -6.49
CA ARG A 23 -0.86 7.82 -5.06
C ARG A 23 -2.06 7.71 -4.11
N THR A 24 -3.16 8.37 -4.46
CA THR A 24 -4.40 8.33 -3.68
C THR A 24 -5.02 6.93 -3.60
N ASP A 25 -4.72 6.05 -4.55
CA ASP A 25 -5.27 4.69 -4.57
C ASP A 25 -4.58 3.81 -3.52
N VAL A 26 -3.29 4.02 -3.23
CA VAL A 26 -2.61 3.37 -2.09
C VAL A 26 -3.28 3.73 -0.77
N ALA A 27 -3.56 5.01 -0.55
CA ALA A 27 -4.23 5.47 0.67
C ALA A 27 -5.65 4.88 0.81
N ARG A 28 -6.40 4.81 -0.29
CA ARG A 28 -7.73 4.16 -0.31
C ARG A 28 -7.64 2.67 -0.02
N MET A 29 -6.63 2.00 -0.55
CA MET A 29 -6.37 0.59 -0.32
C MET A 29 -6.05 0.32 1.15
N ALA A 30 -5.13 1.08 1.75
CA ALA A 30 -4.79 0.98 3.17
C ALA A 30 -6.03 1.16 4.07
N LYS A 31 -6.86 2.18 3.79
CA LYS A 31 -8.11 2.42 4.52
C LYS A 31 -9.09 1.24 4.43
N ARG A 32 -9.21 0.63 3.26
CA ARG A 32 -10.09 -0.55 3.06
C ARG A 32 -9.51 -1.79 3.72
N SER A 33 -8.21 -2.03 3.59
CA SER A 33 -7.52 -3.14 4.23
C SER A 33 -7.68 -3.13 5.75
N ALA A 34 -7.70 -1.95 6.38
CA ALA A 34 -7.93 -1.80 7.82
C ALA A 34 -9.33 -2.27 8.27
N GLN A 35 -10.29 -2.38 7.34
CA GLN A 35 -11.66 -2.83 7.63
C GLN A 35 -11.88 -4.31 7.36
N ILE A 36 -10.95 -4.97 6.66
CA ILE A 36 -11.09 -6.38 6.30
C ILE A 36 -10.53 -7.24 7.44
N LYS A 37 -11.32 -8.20 7.93
CA LYS A 37 -10.85 -9.20 8.90
C LYS A 37 -9.82 -10.11 8.23
N GLY A 38 -8.55 -9.95 8.59
CA GLY A 38 -7.45 -10.78 8.10
C GLY A 38 -6.09 -10.13 8.29
N SER A 39 -5.04 -10.86 7.96
CA SER A 39 -3.66 -10.36 7.95
C SER A 39 -3.25 -10.05 6.51
N PHE A 40 -2.80 -8.82 6.29
CA PHE A 40 -2.22 -8.37 5.03
C PHE A 40 -0.73 -8.13 5.24
N ILE A 41 0.08 -8.58 4.29
CA ILE A 41 1.51 -8.29 4.26
C ILE A 41 1.78 -7.54 2.95
N PRO A 42 1.72 -6.20 2.98
CA PRO A 42 2.10 -5.37 1.83
C PRO A 42 3.62 -5.41 1.67
N SER A 43 4.10 -5.68 0.45
CA SER A 43 5.51 -5.49 0.11
C SER A 43 5.65 -4.13 -0.59
N THR A 44 6.26 -3.15 0.07
CA THR A 44 6.45 -1.80 -0.48
C THR A 44 7.86 -1.30 -0.17
N ASP A 45 8.29 -0.25 -0.86
CA ASP A 45 9.54 0.45 -0.59
C ASP A 45 9.45 1.22 0.73
N ASP A 46 10.60 1.33 1.42
CA ASP A 46 10.71 2.10 2.65
C ASP A 46 10.75 3.60 2.35
N HIS A 47 9.57 4.19 2.14
CA HIS A 47 9.40 5.61 1.82
C HIS A 47 8.54 6.32 2.88
N PRO A 48 8.87 7.57 3.29
CA PRO A 48 8.12 8.29 4.32
C PRO A 48 6.61 8.36 4.07
N ALA A 49 6.21 8.59 2.82
CA ALA A 49 4.80 8.62 2.43
C ALA A 49 4.09 7.26 2.60
N MET A 50 4.78 6.14 2.35
CA MET A 50 4.23 4.80 2.59
C MET A 50 4.07 4.54 4.09
N ARG A 51 5.06 4.93 4.90
CA ARG A 51 4.97 4.85 6.37
C ARG A 51 3.78 5.64 6.93
N GLU A 52 3.51 6.82 6.38
CA GLU A 52 2.34 7.63 6.76
C GLU A 52 1.02 6.95 6.36
N ILE A 53 0.93 6.42 5.14
CA ILE A 53 -0.29 5.74 4.64
C ILE A 53 -0.62 4.49 5.46
N PHE A 54 0.40 3.72 5.84
CA PHE A 54 0.25 2.47 6.58
C PHE A 54 0.44 2.62 8.10
N VAL A 55 0.39 3.84 8.64
CA VAL A 55 0.60 4.12 10.08
C VAL A 55 -0.35 3.35 11.01
N ALA A 56 -1.53 2.96 10.50
CA ALA A 56 -2.52 2.17 11.24
C ALA A 56 -2.17 0.67 11.36
N PHE A 57 -1.08 0.21 10.71
CA PHE A 57 -0.66 -1.18 10.70
C PHE A 57 0.66 -1.36 11.46
N ALA A 58 0.88 -2.56 12.00
CA ALA A 58 2.19 -2.93 12.52
C ALA A 58 3.17 -3.09 11.35
N ILE A 59 4.27 -2.35 11.40
CA ILE A 59 5.35 -2.42 10.39
C ILE A 59 6.48 -3.25 11.01
N GLU A 60 6.80 -4.38 10.36
CA GLU A 60 7.96 -5.20 10.69
C GLU A 60 9.14 -4.76 9.81
N ALA A 61 10.35 -4.75 10.38
CA ALA A 61 11.58 -4.27 9.76
C ALA A 61 12.38 -5.39 9.09
#